data_AF-A0AAV2D8M9-F1
#
_entry.id   AF-A0AAV2D8M9-F1
#
_cell.length_a   1.000
_cell.length_b   1.000
_cell.length_c   1.000
_cell.angle_alpha   90.00
_cell.angle_beta   90.00
_cell.angle_gamma   90.00
#
_symmetry.space_group_name_H-M   'P 1'
#
loop_
_entity.id
_entity.type
_entity.pdbx_description
1 polymer ?
#
loop_
_entity_poly.entity_id
_entity_poly.type
_entity_poly.pdbx_seq_one_letter_code
_entity_poly.pdbx_strand_id
1 'polypeptide(L)'
;MEAEVSTEVAASEATNSEPRLAKTEEPLSLQNQEVQADSPFPPSSAQLTSRKLIAELSTMTSNCKSPSNDRISSNADHGCGVVQQQREKMVEFFGMSLEAICQTISLDEVESTALKLTEHSTDPEEKTILKALVSRLAEFKQVIPSSLATNETSNAAKSLMPQITKDMEVKLVQRKRKLSSLEVEVSRLGEEGMKLEAEIQQLSARKAKLIDKRNSAVVKLEKANKEASKELEEFKKQCDENKQVIENGLKAKERLAQSNASWKLFKENLGW
;
A
#
# COMPACT_ATOMS: atom_id res chain seq x y z
N MET A 1 -49.56 41.85 9.31
CA MET A 1 -48.97 40.62 8.76
C MET A 1 -47.66 40.42 9.49
N GLU A 2 -47.77 39.68 10.59
CA GLU A 2 -46.67 39.30 11.47
C GLU A 2 -45.93 38.14 10.80
N ALA A 3 -44.60 38.21 10.77
CA ALA A 3 -43.75 37.10 10.38
C ALA A 3 -42.71 36.91 11.49
N GLU A 4 -42.94 35.86 12.27
CA GLU A 4 -42.08 35.40 13.35
C GLU A 4 -40.78 34.81 12.77
N VAL A 5 -39.65 35.24 13.36
CA VAL A 5 -38.31 34.71 13.11
C VAL A 5 -38.02 33.70 14.22
N SER A 6 -38.12 32.41 13.91
CA SER A 6 -37.61 31.35 14.77
C SER A 6 -36.15 31.08 14.46
N THR A 7 -35.32 31.27 15.48
CA THR A 7 -33.88 31.00 15.48
C THR A 7 -33.67 29.80 16.39
N GLU A 8 -33.28 28.64 15.83
CA GLU A 8 -32.90 27.48 16.62
C GLU A 8 -31.40 27.23 16.45
N VAL A 9 -30.71 27.35 17.59
CA VAL A 9 -29.28 27.11 17.81
C VAL A 9 -29.16 25.68 18.29
N ALA A 10 -28.50 24.81 17.51
CA ALA A 10 -28.07 23.50 17.99
C ALA A 10 -26.53 23.43 17.93
N ALA A 11 -25.97 23.24 19.12
CA ALA A 11 -24.56 23.25 19.43
C ALA A 11 -23.86 21.95 19.00
N SER A 12 -22.63 22.12 18.53
CA SER A 12 -21.67 21.07 18.23
C SER A 12 -21.12 20.44 19.52
N GLU A 13 -21.18 19.12 19.62
CA GLU A 13 -20.44 18.34 20.62
C GLU A 13 -19.36 17.53 19.90
N ALA A 14 -18.11 17.92 20.14
CA ALA A 14 -16.91 17.27 19.62
C ALA A 14 -16.10 16.73 20.80
N THR A 15 -15.94 15.41 20.85
CA THR A 15 -14.95 14.70 21.68
C THR A 15 -14.14 13.82 20.73
N ASN A 16 -13.03 14.32 20.18
CA ASN A 16 -11.68 14.20 20.72
C ASN A 16 -11.31 12.74 21.08
N SER A 17 -10.56 12.09 20.20
CA SER A 17 -9.81 10.87 20.48
C SER A 17 -8.53 10.92 19.65
N GLU A 18 -7.44 11.30 20.32
CA GLU A 18 -6.08 11.27 19.78
C GLU A 18 -5.58 9.83 19.56
N PRO A 19 -4.65 9.64 18.60
CA PRO A 19 -4.14 8.34 18.21
C PRO A 19 -2.94 7.93 19.08
N ARG A 20 -2.92 6.65 19.49
CA ARG A 20 -1.81 6.06 20.22
C ARG A 20 -0.68 5.68 19.27
N LEU A 21 0.48 6.28 19.50
CA LEU A 21 1.79 5.91 18.98
C LEU A 21 2.08 4.41 19.07
N ALA A 22 2.49 3.81 17.96
CA ALA A 22 3.37 2.65 17.95
C ALA A 22 4.52 2.92 16.98
N LYS A 23 5.73 2.71 17.50
CA LYS A 23 7.01 3.06 16.94
C LYS A 23 7.40 2.18 15.75
N THR A 24 8.02 2.86 14.80
CA THR A 24 9.00 2.41 13.82
C THR A 24 10.05 1.45 14.41
N GLU A 25 10.17 0.25 13.85
CA GLU A 25 11.44 -0.49 13.76
C GLU A 25 11.47 -1.31 12.45
N GLU A 26 12.36 -0.91 11.55
CA GLU A 26 12.98 -1.72 10.50
C GLU A 26 14.41 -1.14 10.32
N PRO A 27 15.42 -1.86 9.80
CA PRO A 27 15.48 -3.27 9.43
C PRO A 27 16.71 -4.01 10.00
N LEU A 28 16.60 -5.33 10.17
CA LEU A 28 17.77 -6.19 10.37
C LEU A 28 18.48 -6.40 9.02
N SER A 29 19.69 -5.88 8.97
CA SER A 29 20.73 -6.24 8.01
C SER A 29 21.14 -7.70 8.21
N LEU A 30 21.02 -8.52 7.17
CA LEU A 30 21.80 -9.75 7.03
C LEU A 30 22.49 -9.76 5.66
N GLN A 31 23.73 -9.30 5.73
CA GLN A 31 24.80 -9.55 4.79
C GLN A 31 25.24 -11.02 4.92
N ASN A 32 25.21 -11.75 3.81
CA ASN A 32 25.95 -13.01 3.57
C ASN A 32 26.11 -13.10 2.04
N GLN A 33 27.20 -12.61 1.47
CA GLN A 33 28.48 -13.30 1.29
C GLN A 33 28.37 -14.58 0.45
N GLU A 34 28.69 -14.36 -0.82
CA GLU A 34 29.04 -15.30 -1.85
C GLU A 34 30.27 -16.14 -1.44
N VAL A 35 30.13 -17.47 -1.47
CA VAL A 35 31.24 -18.42 -1.53
C VAL A 35 30.86 -19.54 -2.50
N GLN A 36 31.74 -19.73 -3.48
CA GLN A 36 31.75 -20.81 -4.46
C GLN A 36 31.99 -22.19 -3.82
N ALA A 37 31.60 -23.19 -4.61
CA ALA A 37 32.23 -24.50 -4.79
C ALA A 37 31.55 -25.73 -4.15
N ASP A 38 31.54 -26.75 -5.00
CA ASP A 38 31.35 -28.19 -4.80
C ASP A 38 29.97 -28.72 -4.43
N SER A 39 29.33 -29.23 -5.50
CA SER A 39 28.38 -30.33 -5.48
C SER A 39 28.99 -31.59 -4.87
N PRO A 40 28.29 -32.25 -3.92
CA PRO A 40 28.49 -33.67 -3.70
C PRO A 40 27.13 -34.35 -3.48
N PHE A 41 26.24 -34.31 -4.48
CA PHE A 41 25.18 -35.30 -4.50
C PHE A 41 25.70 -36.53 -5.23
N PRO A 42 25.87 -37.68 -4.53
CA PRO A 42 26.18 -38.92 -5.20
C PRO A 42 25.03 -39.23 -6.17
N PRO A 43 25.32 -39.77 -7.37
CA PRO A 43 24.26 -40.21 -8.26
C PRO A 43 23.36 -41.18 -7.51
N SER A 44 22.05 -40.85 -7.48
CA SER A 44 21.01 -41.71 -6.95
C SER A 44 21.24 -43.14 -7.44
N SER A 45 21.14 -44.11 -6.53
CA SER A 45 21.34 -45.53 -6.81
C SER A 45 20.48 -46.04 -7.99
N ALA A 46 19.40 -45.32 -8.32
CA ALA A 46 18.55 -45.57 -9.48
C ALA A 46 19.17 -45.16 -10.84
N GLN A 47 20.05 -44.16 -10.88
CA GLN A 47 20.77 -43.78 -12.12
C GLN A 47 21.94 -44.70 -12.40
N LEU A 48 22.58 -45.26 -11.36
CA LEU A 48 23.68 -46.22 -11.53
C LEU A 48 23.21 -47.55 -12.10
N THR A 49 22.05 -48.04 -11.66
CA THR A 49 21.46 -49.30 -12.16
C THR A 49 20.97 -49.18 -13.60
N SER A 50 20.39 -48.04 -13.99
CA SER A 50 19.93 -47.82 -15.38
C SER A 50 21.09 -47.68 -16.37
N ARG A 51 22.19 -47.01 -16.00
CA ARG A 51 23.38 -46.93 -16.87
C ARG A 51 24.09 -48.27 -17.02
N LYS A 52 24.04 -49.13 -16.00
CA LYS A 52 24.65 -50.47 -16.03
C LYS A 52 23.94 -51.41 -17.00
N LEU A 53 22.60 -51.35 -17.09
CA LEU A 53 21.81 -52.12 -18.05
C LEU A 53 21.98 -51.67 -19.51
N ILE A 54 22.10 -50.36 -19.76
CA ILE A 54 22.36 -49.85 -21.12
C ILE A 54 23.77 -50.25 -21.60
N ALA A 55 24.76 -50.24 -20.70
CA ALA A 55 26.12 -50.70 -21.02
C ALA A 55 26.17 -52.22 -21.27
N GLU A 56 25.44 -53.05 -20.51
CA GLU A 56 25.36 -54.50 -20.74
C GLU A 56 24.66 -54.85 -22.06
N LEU A 57 23.53 -54.21 -22.37
CA LEU A 57 22.79 -54.46 -23.62
C LEU A 57 23.56 -53.99 -24.87
N SER A 58 24.35 -52.93 -24.75
CA SER A 58 25.18 -52.42 -25.86
C SER A 58 26.39 -53.30 -26.18
N THR A 59 26.85 -54.13 -25.22
CA THR A 59 27.94 -55.10 -25.47
C THR A 59 27.48 -56.39 -26.13
N MET A 60 26.18 -56.71 -26.07
CA MET A 60 25.63 -57.93 -26.64
C MET A 60 25.32 -57.81 -28.14
N THR A 61 25.32 -56.60 -28.70
CA THR A 61 24.89 -56.33 -30.09
C THR A 61 26.04 -56.25 -31.11
N SER A 62 27.31 -56.40 -30.74
CA SER A 62 28.44 -56.17 -31.67
C SER A 62 29.09 -57.42 -32.29
N ASN A 63 28.64 -58.64 -32.00
CA ASN A 63 29.32 -59.86 -32.48
C ASN A 63 28.37 -60.83 -33.19
N CYS A 64 28.02 -60.52 -34.44
CA CYS A 64 27.59 -61.54 -35.42
C CYS A 64 28.15 -61.17 -36.80
N LYS A 65 29.42 -61.56 -37.03
CA LYS A 65 30.01 -61.66 -38.37
C LYS A 65 29.56 -62.98 -38.99
N SER A 66 28.89 -62.92 -40.14
CA SER A 66 28.52 -64.09 -40.94
C SER A 66 29.75 -64.82 -41.52
N PRO A 67 29.66 -66.15 -41.70
CA PRO A 67 30.30 -66.81 -42.83
C PRO A 67 29.29 -67.59 -43.70
N SER A 68 29.34 -67.26 -45.00
CA SER A 68 29.34 -68.10 -46.21
C SER A 68 28.69 -69.51 -46.25
N ASN A 69 27.86 -69.65 -47.30
CA ASN A 69 27.62 -70.77 -48.24
C ASN A 69 26.75 -71.99 -47.88
N ASP A 70 25.66 -72.04 -48.67
CA ASP A 70 25.11 -73.15 -49.47
C ASP A 70 24.30 -74.32 -48.88
N ARG A 71 23.10 -74.42 -49.49
CA ARG A 71 22.32 -75.60 -49.94
C ARG A 71 21.52 -76.49 -48.97
N ILE A 72 20.22 -76.49 -49.29
CA ILE A 72 19.21 -77.59 -49.30
C ILE A 72 18.87 -78.19 -47.94
N SER A 73 17.63 -78.01 -47.48
CA SER A 73 16.61 -79.07 -47.46
C SER A 73 15.44 -78.73 -46.52
N SER A 74 14.27 -79.15 -47.00
CA SER A 74 12.90 -79.08 -46.49
C SER A 74 12.62 -79.20 -44.97
N ASN A 75 11.56 -78.46 -44.61
CA ASN A 75 10.43 -78.80 -43.73
C ASN A 75 10.35 -78.18 -42.32
N ALA A 76 9.20 -77.53 -42.12
CA ALA A 76 8.43 -77.29 -40.89
C ALA A 76 9.05 -76.38 -39.82
N ASP A 77 8.64 -75.10 -39.83
CA ASP A 77 8.19 -74.46 -38.59
C ASP A 77 7.32 -73.22 -38.89
N HIS A 78 6.00 -73.32 -38.67
CA HIS A 78 5.07 -72.18 -38.84
C HIS A 78 5.01 -71.27 -37.59
N GLY A 79 5.93 -71.42 -36.62
CA GLY A 79 6.01 -70.56 -35.42
C GLY A 79 7.01 -69.39 -35.49
N CYS A 80 7.97 -69.40 -36.43
CA CYS A 80 9.15 -68.53 -36.37
C CYS A 80 8.90 -67.06 -36.78
N GLY A 81 7.99 -66.79 -37.73
CA GLY A 81 7.76 -65.44 -38.25
C GLY A 81 7.11 -64.46 -37.26
N VAL A 82 6.26 -64.97 -36.36
CA VAL A 82 5.51 -64.14 -35.41
C VAL A 82 6.39 -63.63 -34.27
N VAL A 83 7.35 -64.44 -33.81
CA VAL A 83 8.32 -64.07 -32.77
C VAL A 83 9.30 -63.02 -33.31
N GLN A 84 9.76 -63.17 -34.55
CA GLN A 84 10.66 -62.21 -35.18
C GLN A 84 10.01 -60.83 -35.35
N GLN A 85 8.73 -60.78 -35.73
CA GLN A 85 7.97 -59.54 -35.85
C GLN A 85 7.81 -58.82 -34.49
N GLN A 86 7.65 -59.57 -33.39
CA GLN A 86 7.58 -58.98 -32.05
C GLN A 86 8.92 -58.43 -31.59
N ARG A 87 10.04 -59.07 -31.97
CA ARG A 87 11.39 -58.53 -31.72
C ARG A 87 11.60 -57.21 -32.45
N GLU A 88 11.19 -57.12 -33.70
CA GLU A 88 11.28 -55.87 -34.49
C GLU A 88 10.46 -54.74 -33.86
N LYS A 89 9.21 -55.02 -33.46
CA LYS A 89 8.38 -54.04 -32.72
C LYS A 89 9.02 -53.60 -31.41
N MET A 90 9.61 -54.53 -30.66
CA MET A 90 10.26 -54.19 -29.40
C MET A 90 11.52 -53.33 -29.61
N VAL A 91 12.27 -53.58 -30.69
CA VAL A 91 13.40 -52.73 -31.11
C VAL A 91 12.93 -51.33 -31.48
N GLU A 92 11.79 -51.21 -32.18
CA GLU A 92 11.18 -49.91 -32.49
C GLU A 92 10.78 -49.15 -31.21
N PHE A 93 10.15 -49.83 -30.25
CA PHE A 93 9.79 -49.22 -28.97
C PHE A 93 11.01 -48.76 -28.18
N PHE A 94 12.10 -49.53 -28.16
CA PHE A 94 13.34 -49.11 -27.48
C PHE A 94 14.06 -47.94 -28.17
N GLY A 95 13.77 -47.68 -29.44
CA GLY A 95 14.22 -46.47 -30.14
C GLY A 95 13.51 -45.19 -29.70
N MET A 96 12.40 -45.30 -28.98
CA MET A 96 11.57 -44.17 -28.55
C MET A 96 11.82 -43.79 -27.09
N SER A 97 11.57 -42.53 -26.74
CA SER A 97 11.55 -42.11 -25.33
C SER A 97 10.26 -42.60 -24.66
N LEU A 98 10.29 -42.81 -23.33
CA LEU A 98 9.08 -43.16 -22.55
C LEU A 98 7.96 -42.13 -22.74
N GLU A 99 8.31 -40.86 -22.93
CA GLU A 99 7.39 -39.76 -23.19
C GLU A 99 6.73 -39.93 -24.57
N ALA A 100 7.51 -40.23 -25.60
CA ALA A 100 7.00 -40.51 -26.94
C ALA A 100 6.11 -41.78 -26.97
N ILE A 101 6.51 -42.85 -26.26
CA ILE A 101 5.72 -44.09 -26.14
C ILE A 101 4.35 -43.80 -25.49
N CYS A 102 4.32 -43.01 -24.41
CA CYS A 102 3.07 -42.62 -23.75
C CYS A 102 2.17 -41.73 -24.62
N GLN A 103 2.75 -40.98 -25.56
CA GLN A 103 1.99 -40.08 -26.45
C GLN A 103 1.49 -40.75 -27.73
N THR A 104 2.07 -41.87 -28.17
CA THR A 104 1.86 -42.40 -29.54
C THR A 104 1.37 -43.85 -29.62
N ILE A 105 1.77 -44.74 -28.69
CA ILE A 105 1.60 -46.20 -28.88
C ILE A 105 0.89 -46.88 -27.68
N SER A 106 0.98 -46.32 -26.47
CA SER A 106 0.59 -46.92 -25.19
C SER A 106 1.57 -47.97 -24.64
N LEU A 107 1.85 -47.86 -23.35
CA LEU A 107 2.65 -48.83 -22.59
C LEU A 107 1.99 -50.22 -22.51
N ASP A 108 0.68 -50.33 -22.79
CA ASP A 108 -0.04 -51.60 -22.87
C ASP A 108 0.41 -52.44 -24.07
N GLU A 109 0.71 -51.81 -25.21
CA GLU A 109 1.18 -52.52 -26.40
C GLU A 109 2.61 -53.04 -26.22
N VAL A 110 3.46 -52.25 -25.53
CA VAL A 110 4.82 -52.66 -25.14
C VAL A 110 4.77 -53.84 -24.17
N GLU A 111 3.89 -53.80 -23.17
CA GLU A 111 3.69 -54.90 -22.22
C GLU A 111 3.18 -56.17 -22.91
N SER A 112 2.18 -56.05 -23.80
CA SER A 112 1.66 -57.19 -24.57
C SER A 112 2.73 -57.83 -25.44
N THR A 113 3.59 -57.04 -26.06
CA THR A 113 4.71 -57.53 -26.88
C THR A 113 5.77 -58.23 -26.03
N ALA A 114 6.08 -57.70 -24.84
CA ALA A 114 7.01 -58.31 -23.89
C ALA A 114 6.50 -59.66 -23.36
N LEU A 115 5.20 -59.75 -23.05
CA LEU A 115 4.56 -60.98 -22.57
C LEU A 115 4.58 -62.09 -23.63
N LYS A 116 4.25 -61.77 -24.89
CA LYS A 116 4.29 -62.73 -26.00
C LYS A 116 5.72 -63.23 -26.28
N LEU A 117 6.73 -62.35 -26.20
CA LEU A 117 8.13 -62.76 -26.29
C LEU A 117 8.55 -63.66 -25.12
N THR A 118 8.04 -63.41 -23.91
CA THR A 118 8.33 -64.21 -22.72
C THR A 118 7.75 -65.62 -22.84
N GLU A 119 6.57 -65.77 -23.45
CA GLU A 119 5.90 -67.06 -23.64
C GLU A 119 6.68 -67.95 -24.62
N HIS A 120 7.17 -67.36 -25.73
CA HIS A 120 7.83 -68.10 -26.81
C HIS A 120 9.36 -68.23 -26.67
N SER A 121 10.00 -67.50 -25.75
CA SER A 121 11.45 -67.61 -25.55
C SER A 121 11.85 -68.95 -24.90
N THR A 122 12.80 -69.65 -25.50
CA THR A 122 13.41 -70.87 -24.97
C THR A 122 14.62 -70.59 -24.09
N ASP A 123 15.14 -69.36 -24.10
CA ASP A 123 16.29 -68.94 -23.31
C ASP A 123 15.85 -68.48 -21.90
N PRO A 124 16.33 -69.14 -20.83
CA PRO A 124 16.00 -68.74 -19.46
C PRO A 124 16.50 -67.35 -19.08
N GLU A 125 17.60 -66.87 -19.69
CA GLU A 125 18.15 -65.53 -19.43
C GLU A 125 17.25 -64.44 -20.04
N GLU A 126 16.93 -64.55 -21.33
CA GLU A 126 15.96 -63.69 -22.01
C GLU A 126 14.60 -63.65 -21.29
N LYS A 127 14.08 -64.80 -20.84
CA LYS A 127 12.84 -64.87 -20.04
C LYS A 127 12.91 -64.07 -18.75
N THR A 128 14.07 -64.06 -18.10
CA THR A 128 14.28 -63.31 -16.85
C THR A 128 14.27 -61.81 -17.12
N ILE A 129 14.95 -61.38 -18.19
CA ILE A 129 15.01 -59.98 -18.61
C ILE A 129 13.62 -59.46 -19.02
N LEU A 130 12.86 -60.22 -19.81
CA LEU A 130 11.53 -59.82 -20.27
C LEU A 130 10.52 -59.74 -19.11
N LYS A 131 10.59 -60.64 -18.12
CA LYS A 131 9.79 -60.53 -16.89
C LYS A 131 10.13 -59.27 -16.10
N ALA A 132 11.41 -58.94 -15.97
CA ALA A 132 11.85 -57.71 -15.31
C ALA A 132 11.35 -56.46 -16.06
N LEU A 133 11.35 -56.49 -17.40
CA LEU A 133 10.80 -55.43 -18.24
C LEU A 133 9.30 -55.24 -18.01
N VAL A 134 8.51 -56.32 -17.97
CA VAL A 134 7.06 -56.27 -17.69
C VAL A 134 6.79 -55.65 -16.31
N SER A 135 7.54 -56.06 -15.27
CA SER A 135 7.42 -55.44 -13.95
C SER A 135 7.75 -53.94 -13.97
N ARG A 136 8.76 -53.53 -14.73
CA ARG A 136 9.13 -52.11 -14.85
C ARG A 136 8.12 -51.29 -15.65
N LEU A 137 7.47 -51.89 -16.65
CA LEU A 137 6.39 -51.26 -17.41
C LEU A 137 5.19 -50.95 -16.51
N ALA A 138 4.86 -51.83 -15.55
CA ALA A 138 3.81 -51.58 -14.57
C ALA A 138 4.12 -50.35 -13.68
N GLU A 139 5.38 -50.18 -13.27
CA GLU A 139 5.82 -48.98 -12.54
C GLU A 139 5.74 -47.73 -13.43
N PHE A 140 6.17 -47.82 -14.69
CA PHE A 140 6.12 -46.69 -15.62
C PHE A 140 4.70 -46.23 -15.95
N LYS A 141 3.73 -47.15 -16.03
CA LYS A 141 2.32 -46.83 -16.22
C LYS A 141 1.73 -45.97 -15.09
N GLN A 142 2.22 -46.14 -13.86
CA GLN A 142 1.77 -45.31 -12.74
C GLN A 142 2.49 -43.96 -12.70
N VAL A 143 3.80 -43.92 -12.97
CA VAL A 143 4.62 -42.75 -12.67
C VAL A 143 4.74 -41.78 -13.85
N ILE A 144 4.84 -42.28 -15.08
CA ILE A 144 5.17 -41.45 -16.25
C ILE A 144 4.03 -40.48 -16.62
N PRO A 145 2.74 -40.89 -16.69
CA PRO A 145 1.66 -39.95 -17.02
C PRO A 145 1.54 -38.80 -16.02
N SER A 146 1.67 -39.08 -14.71
CA SER A 146 1.68 -38.04 -13.67
C SER A 146 2.87 -37.11 -13.78
N SER A 147 4.04 -37.64 -14.14
CA SER A 147 5.27 -36.85 -14.34
C SER A 147 5.16 -35.93 -15.57
N LEU A 148 4.50 -36.40 -16.64
CA LEU A 148 4.26 -35.62 -17.85
C LEU A 148 3.28 -34.49 -17.58
N ALA A 149 2.15 -34.78 -16.92
CA ALA A 149 1.16 -33.77 -16.55
C ALA A 149 1.73 -32.69 -15.61
N THR A 150 2.59 -33.07 -14.65
CA THR A 150 3.25 -32.12 -13.76
C THR A 150 4.30 -31.28 -14.49
N ASN A 151 5.08 -31.89 -15.40
CA ASN A 151 6.03 -31.16 -16.24
C ASN A 151 5.34 -30.15 -17.17
N GLU A 152 4.25 -30.56 -17.83
CA GLU A 152 3.46 -29.69 -18.70
C GLU A 152 2.86 -28.51 -17.93
N THR A 153 2.27 -28.77 -16.76
CA THR A 153 1.74 -27.72 -15.87
C THR A 153 2.85 -26.77 -15.42
N SER A 154 4.02 -27.30 -15.05
CA SER A 154 5.20 -26.51 -14.69
C SER A 154 5.68 -25.65 -15.86
N ASN A 155 5.70 -26.17 -17.08
CA ASN A 155 6.14 -25.44 -18.26
C ASN A 155 5.14 -24.35 -18.67
N ALA A 156 3.84 -24.62 -18.56
CA ALA A 156 2.79 -23.61 -18.73
C ALA A 156 2.95 -22.47 -17.71
N ALA A 157 3.20 -22.80 -16.43
CA ALA A 157 3.47 -21.80 -15.41
C ALA A 157 4.73 -20.98 -15.71
N LYS A 158 5.84 -21.62 -16.08
CA LYS A 158 7.09 -20.96 -16.49
C LYS A 158 6.90 -20.03 -17.68
N SER A 159 6.05 -20.40 -18.64
CA SER A 159 5.72 -19.58 -19.82
C SER A 159 5.01 -18.28 -19.45
N LEU A 160 4.18 -18.28 -18.40
CA LEU A 160 3.44 -17.10 -17.94
C LEU A 160 4.27 -16.14 -17.06
N MET A 161 5.32 -16.65 -16.40
CA MET A 161 6.14 -15.87 -15.46
C MET A 161 6.70 -14.56 -16.05
N PRO A 162 7.25 -14.51 -17.28
CA PRO A 162 7.76 -13.27 -17.86
C PRO A 162 6.69 -12.17 -17.99
N GLN A 163 5.45 -12.55 -18.32
CA GLN A 163 4.36 -11.58 -18.43
C GLN A 163 3.96 -11.04 -17.05
N ILE A 164 3.83 -11.92 -16.06
CA ILE A 164 3.52 -11.54 -14.67
C ILE A 164 4.59 -10.58 -14.13
N THR A 165 5.87 -10.90 -14.35
CA THR A 165 6.98 -10.06 -13.92
C THR A 165 6.92 -8.67 -14.55
N LYS A 166 6.69 -8.58 -15.86
CA LYS A 166 6.55 -7.29 -16.57
C LYS A 166 5.37 -6.46 -16.03
N ASP A 167 4.22 -7.09 -15.84
CA ASP A 167 3.02 -6.42 -15.30
C ASP A 167 3.27 -5.88 -13.88
N MET A 168 3.97 -6.65 -13.05
CA MET A 168 4.36 -6.22 -11.71
C MET A 168 5.35 -5.05 -11.74
N GLU A 169 6.33 -5.09 -12.64
CA GLU A 169 7.31 -4.02 -12.82
C GLU A 169 6.64 -2.70 -13.24
N VAL A 170 5.73 -2.74 -14.22
CA VAL A 170 4.95 -1.57 -14.64
C VAL A 170 4.13 -1.01 -13.48
N LYS A 171 3.43 -1.87 -12.73
CA LYS A 171 2.66 -1.45 -11.54
C LYS A 171 3.56 -0.83 -10.47
N LEU A 172 4.77 -1.35 -10.28
CA LEU A 172 5.72 -0.85 -9.30
C LEU A 172 6.26 0.52 -9.70
N VAL A 173 6.65 0.71 -10.96
CA VAL A 173 7.08 2.02 -11.50
C VAL A 173 5.95 3.04 -11.38
N GLN A 174 4.72 2.67 -11.73
CA GLN A 174 3.56 3.55 -11.61
C GLN A 174 3.31 3.97 -10.15
N ARG A 175 3.40 3.04 -9.19
CA ARG A 175 3.25 3.35 -7.76
C ARG A 175 4.36 4.25 -7.25
N LYS A 176 5.62 4.00 -7.62
CA LYS A 176 6.75 4.87 -7.27
C LYS A 176 6.56 6.30 -7.78
N ARG A 177 6.09 6.48 -9.01
CA ARG A 177 5.79 7.81 -9.56
C ARG A 177 4.69 8.53 -8.78
N LYS A 178 3.62 7.82 -8.42
CA LYS A 178 2.53 8.39 -7.60
C LYS A 178 3.02 8.80 -6.22
N LEU A 179 3.85 7.98 -5.58
CA LEU A 179 4.43 8.26 -4.27
C LEU A 179 5.29 9.54 -4.33
N SER A 180 6.21 9.62 -5.30
CA SER A 180 7.04 10.81 -5.49
C SER A 180 6.22 12.08 -5.75
N SER A 181 5.13 11.97 -6.53
CA SER A 181 4.22 13.11 -6.74
C SER A 181 3.54 13.56 -5.44
N LEU A 182 3.15 12.62 -4.58
CA LEU A 182 2.52 12.93 -3.30
C LEU A 182 3.52 13.53 -2.30
N GLU A 183 4.76 13.05 -2.29
CA GLU A 183 5.83 13.61 -1.44
C GLU A 183 6.10 15.09 -1.75
N VAL A 184 6.13 15.44 -3.05
CA VAL A 184 6.27 16.84 -3.49
C VAL A 184 5.08 17.68 -3.03
N GLU A 185 3.86 17.16 -3.17
CA GLU A 185 2.64 17.88 -2.78
C GLU A 185 2.56 18.09 -1.26
N VAL A 186 2.92 17.07 -0.46
CA VAL A 186 3.02 17.18 1.01
C VAL A 186 4.03 18.27 1.40
N SER A 187 5.17 18.33 0.72
CA SER A 187 6.20 19.35 0.99
C SER A 187 5.69 20.76 0.67
N ARG A 188 5.04 20.93 -0.50
CA ARG A 188 4.44 22.22 -0.92
C ARG A 188 3.38 22.69 0.08
N LEU A 189 2.47 21.81 0.48
CA LEU A 189 1.44 22.12 1.47
C LEU A 189 2.04 22.44 2.85
N GLY A 190 3.13 21.76 3.24
CA GLY A 190 3.86 22.06 4.45
C GLY A 190 4.44 23.48 4.46
N GLU A 191 5.06 23.91 3.36
CA GLU A 191 5.57 25.28 3.21
C GLU A 191 4.47 26.34 3.25
N GLU A 192 3.35 26.09 2.57
CA GLU A 192 2.18 26.98 2.61
C GLU A 192 1.58 27.07 4.02
N GLY A 193 1.49 25.94 4.72
CA GLY A 193 1.06 25.90 6.12
C GLY A 193 1.94 26.76 7.02
N MET A 194 3.27 26.67 6.87
CA MET A 194 4.21 27.50 7.65
C MET A 194 4.06 29.01 7.36
N LYS A 195 3.80 29.39 6.10
CA LYS A 195 3.56 30.80 5.72
C LYS A 195 2.29 31.34 6.37
N LEU A 196 1.19 30.58 6.33
CA LEU A 196 -0.07 30.97 6.95
C LEU A 196 0.06 31.09 8.47
N GLU A 197 0.76 30.16 9.11
CA GLU A 197 1.02 30.22 10.56
C GLU A 197 1.77 31.50 10.94
N ALA A 198 2.80 31.89 10.16
CA ALA A 198 3.53 33.14 10.39
C ALA A 198 2.63 34.38 10.25
N GLU A 199 1.72 34.40 9.27
CA GLU A 199 0.75 35.48 9.09
C GLU A 199 -0.25 35.56 10.26
N ILE A 200 -0.76 34.42 10.72
CA ILE A 200 -1.66 34.33 11.89
C ILE A 200 -0.98 34.90 13.14
N GLN A 201 0.29 34.56 13.37
CA GLN A 201 1.06 35.08 14.50
C GLN A 201 1.26 36.60 14.39
N GLN A 202 1.57 37.11 13.20
CA GLN A 202 1.72 38.55 12.97
C GLN A 202 0.40 39.31 13.22
N LEU A 203 -0.71 38.80 12.70
CA LEU A 203 -2.05 39.38 12.91
C LEU A 203 -2.45 39.35 14.38
N SER A 204 -2.15 38.26 15.07
CA SER A 204 -2.40 38.12 16.52
C SER A 204 -1.62 39.15 17.32
N ALA A 205 -0.35 39.36 17.01
CA ALA A 205 0.47 40.39 17.64
C ALA A 205 -0.05 41.81 17.35
N ARG A 206 -0.52 42.07 16.13
CA ARG A 206 -1.14 43.36 15.76
C ARG A 206 -2.44 43.59 16.52
N LYS A 207 -3.29 42.57 16.65
CA LYS A 207 -4.54 42.62 17.43
C LYS A 207 -4.27 42.96 18.89
N ALA A 208 -3.30 42.30 19.52
CA ALA A 208 -2.91 42.59 20.91
C ALA A 208 -2.50 44.06 21.10
N LYS A 209 -1.65 44.59 20.21
CA LYS A 209 -1.24 46.02 20.25
C LYS A 209 -2.43 46.98 20.11
N LEU A 210 -3.43 46.65 19.29
CA LEU A 210 -4.62 47.48 19.14
C LEU A 210 -5.51 47.45 20.39
N ILE A 211 -5.63 46.28 21.03
CA ILE A 211 -6.33 46.12 22.30
C ILE A 211 -5.70 46.99 23.38
N ASP A 212 -4.36 47.00 23.50
CA ASP A 212 -3.65 47.84 24.48
C ASP A 212 -3.86 49.33 24.23
N LYS A 213 -3.77 49.76 22.96
CA LYS A 213 -4.02 51.15 22.57
C LYS A 213 -5.45 51.59 22.91
N ARG A 214 -6.44 50.75 22.59
CA ARG A 214 -7.85 51.00 22.93
C ARG A 214 -8.02 51.11 24.44
N ASN A 215 -7.45 50.19 25.22
CA ASN A 215 -7.57 50.22 26.68
C ASN A 215 -6.96 51.50 27.27
N SER A 216 -5.78 51.91 26.77
CA SER A 216 -5.18 53.20 27.16
C SER A 216 -6.07 54.40 26.81
N ALA A 217 -6.70 54.39 25.64
CA ALA A 217 -7.63 55.45 25.24
C ALA A 217 -8.88 55.49 26.13
N VAL A 218 -9.43 54.34 26.51
CA VAL A 218 -10.56 54.24 27.44
C VAL A 218 -10.21 54.86 28.80
N VAL A 219 -9.04 54.53 29.37
CA VAL A 219 -8.59 55.13 30.64
C VAL A 219 -8.47 56.66 30.53
N LYS A 220 -7.93 57.18 29.42
CA LYS A 220 -7.85 58.64 29.18
C LYS A 220 -9.24 59.27 29.08
N LEU A 221 -10.16 58.61 28.37
CA LEU A 221 -11.53 59.06 28.23
C LEU A 221 -12.26 59.11 29.58
N GLU A 222 -12.11 58.08 30.40
CA GLU A 222 -12.69 58.04 31.76
C GLU A 222 -12.16 59.18 32.63
N LYS A 223 -10.86 59.47 32.56
CA LYS A 223 -10.25 60.59 33.28
C LYS A 223 -10.84 61.93 32.82
N ALA A 224 -10.85 62.18 31.52
CA ALA A 224 -11.40 63.42 30.94
C ALA A 224 -12.89 63.59 31.28
N ASN A 225 -13.67 62.50 31.26
CA ASN A 225 -15.08 62.54 31.61
C ASN A 225 -15.32 62.89 33.09
N LYS A 226 -14.48 62.38 34.01
CA LYS A 226 -14.51 62.76 35.43
C LYS A 226 -14.16 64.23 35.63
N GLU A 227 -13.13 64.73 34.95
CA GLU A 227 -12.72 66.14 35.02
C GLU A 227 -13.82 67.07 34.49
N ALA A 228 -14.36 66.78 33.29
CA ALA A 228 -15.46 67.54 32.71
C ALA A 228 -16.72 67.54 33.58
N SER A 229 -17.04 66.41 34.23
CA SER A 229 -18.18 66.32 35.16
C SER A 229 -17.98 67.21 36.39
N LYS A 230 -16.75 67.30 36.91
CA LYS A 230 -16.42 68.18 38.04
C LYS A 230 -16.52 69.65 37.64
N GLU A 231 -15.96 70.03 36.49
CA GLU A 231 -16.03 71.39 35.97
C GLU A 231 -17.48 71.83 35.71
N LEU A 232 -18.32 70.93 35.19
CA LEU A 232 -19.75 71.21 34.99
C LEU A 232 -20.46 71.50 36.32
N GLU A 233 -20.16 70.75 37.37
CA GLU A 233 -20.77 70.95 38.69
C GLU A 233 -20.32 72.27 39.33
N GLU A 234 -19.03 72.61 39.20
CA GLU A 234 -18.48 73.89 39.65
C GLU A 234 -19.09 75.06 38.88
N PHE A 235 -19.26 74.93 37.56
CA PHE A 235 -19.92 75.94 36.73
C PHE A 235 -21.37 76.17 37.16
N LYS A 236 -22.15 75.11 37.42
CA LYS A 236 -23.53 75.24 37.92
C LYS A 236 -23.59 76.00 39.24
N LYS A 237 -22.71 75.63 40.19
CA LYS A 237 -22.61 76.34 41.47
C LYS A 237 -22.33 77.83 41.27
N GLN A 238 -21.41 78.19 40.37
CA GLN A 238 -21.11 79.59 40.06
C GLN A 238 -22.30 80.33 39.42
N CYS A 239 -23.06 79.65 38.55
CA CYS A 239 -24.28 80.23 37.98
C CYS A 239 -25.32 80.55 39.06
N ASP A 240 -25.50 79.67 40.03
CA ASP A 240 -26.42 79.88 41.15
C ASP A 240 -25.97 81.03 42.06
N GLU A 241 -24.67 81.09 42.39
CA GLU A 241 -24.09 82.22 43.13
C GLU A 241 -24.28 83.55 42.40
N ASN A 242 -23.99 83.59 41.09
CA ASN A 242 -24.17 84.79 40.27
C ASN A 242 -25.64 85.23 40.22
N LYS A 243 -26.59 84.29 40.12
CA LYS A 243 -28.02 84.58 40.16
C LYS A 243 -28.40 85.24 41.49
N GLN A 244 -27.90 84.72 42.60
CA GLN A 244 -28.15 85.28 43.93
C GLN A 244 -27.55 86.69 44.07
N VAL A 245 -26.33 86.92 43.58
CA VAL A 245 -25.69 88.25 43.57
C VAL A 245 -26.51 89.26 42.78
N ILE A 246 -27.02 88.88 41.60
CA ILE A 246 -27.88 89.74 40.78
C ILE A 246 -29.18 90.10 41.54
N GLU A 247 -29.85 89.10 42.12
CA GLU A 247 -31.09 89.31 42.88
C GLU A 247 -30.87 90.25 44.08
N ASN A 248 -29.79 90.04 44.83
CA ASN A 248 -29.41 90.90 45.95
C ASN A 248 -29.08 92.32 45.50
N GLY A 249 -28.38 92.47 44.37
CA GLY A 249 -28.07 93.77 43.77
C GLY A 249 -29.33 94.54 43.35
N LEU A 250 -30.33 93.85 42.79
CA LEU A 250 -31.62 94.45 42.44
C LEU A 250 -32.38 94.91 43.70
N LYS A 251 -32.47 94.06 44.73
CA LYS A 251 -33.09 94.42 46.03
C LYS A 251 -32.41 95.63 46.67
N ALA A 252 -31.08 95.70 46.63
CA ALA A 252 -30.33 96.83 47.17
C ALA A 252 -30.61 98.13 46.41
N LYS A 253 -30.65 98.08 45.07
CA LYS A 253 -31.01 99.24 44.22
C LYS A 253 -32.43 99.74 44.52
N GLU A 254 -33.38 98.84 44.71
CA GLU A 254 -34.77 99.18 45.06
C GLU A 254 -34.84 99.92 46.41
N ARG A 255 -34.17 99.39 47.45
CA ARG A 255 -34.12 100.04 48.78
C ARG A 255 -33.46 101.43 48.73
N LEU A 256 -32.39 101.58 47.94
CA LEU A 256 -31.74 102.87 47.74
C LEU A 256 -32.68 103.88 47.05
N ALA A 257 -33.41 103.45 46.02
CA ALA A 257 -34.38 104.28 45.34
C ALA A 257 -35.51 104.74 46.28
N GLN A 258 -36.06 103.82 47.10
CA GLN A 258 -37.06 104.14 48.11
C GLN A 258 -36.53 105.15 49.15
N SER A 259 -35.33 104.90 49.70
CA SER A 259 -34.71 105.80 50.70
C SER A 259 -34.46 107.20 50.13
N ASN A 260 -33.99 107.27 48.87
CA ASN A 260 -33.80 108.55 48.18
C ASN A 260 -35.12 109.29 47.95
N ALA A 261 -36.21 108.58 47.61
CA ALA A 261 -37.53 109.18 47.47
C ALA A 261 -38.04 109.73 48.82
N SER A 262 -37.89 108.96 49.91
CA SER A 262 -38.24 109.42 51.26
C SER A 262 -37.43 110.63 51.70
N TRP A 263 -36.13 110.66 51.39
CA TRP A 263 -35.26 111.80 51.69
C TRP A 263 -35.69 113.07 50.93
N LYS A 264 -36.06 112.95 49.66
CA LYS A 264 -36.61 114.08 48.89
C LYS A 264 -37.88 114.63 49.53
N LEU A 265 -38.84 113.76 49.87
CA LEU A 265 -40.08 114.17 50.57
C LEU A 265 -39.80 114.86 51.91
N PHE A 266 -38.80 114.37 52.66
CA PHE A 266 -38.40 114.99 53.92
C PHE A 266 -37.87 116.42 53.73
N LYS A 267 -37.02 116.65 52.71
CA LYS A 267 -36.54 117.99 52.37
C LYS A 267 -37.69 118.93 52.01
N GLU A 268 -38.61 118.47 51.16
CA GLU A 268 -39.78 119.25 50.73
C GLU A 268 -40.66 119.67 51.92
N ASN A 269 -40.90 118.76 52.87
CA ASN A 269 -41.70 119.05 54.07
C ASN A 269 -41.05 120.05 55.05
N LEU A 270 -39.71 120.15 55.05
CA LEU A 270 -38.97 121.11 55.87
C LEU A 270 -38.86 122.51 55.24
N GLY A 271 -39.38 122.70 54.03
CA GLY A 271 -39.33 123.98 53.30
C GLY A 271 -37.92 124.35 52.81
N TRP A 272 -37.08 123.34 52.54
CA TRP A 272 -35.73 123.48 51.97
C TRP A 272 -35.73 123.21 50.46
#